data_AF-Q7XY91-F1
#
_entry.id   AF-Q7XY91-F1
#
_cell.length_a   1.000
_cell.length_b   1.000
_cell.length_c   1.000
_cell.angle_alpha   90.00
_cell.angle_beta   90.00
_cell.angle_gamma   90.00
#
_symmetry.space_group_name_H-M   'P 1'
#
loop_
_entity.id
_entity.type
_entity.pdbx_description
1 polymer ?
#
loop_
_entity_poly.entity_id
_entity_poly.type
_entity_poly.pdbx_seq_one_letter_code
_entity_poly.pdbx_strand_id
1 'polypeptide(L)'
;ELYTFPFYSGAPHLAINRHDWGVENGSMKQILLWCSFFEIMTMPALVQMLNGQGDRVPGDFCFDPLGLGKDPAKLAVFKVNEVKNGRLAMCAVSGAIHHAAITNQNLVEQLTSGNVIPKF
;
A
#
# COMPACT_ATOMS: atom_id res chain seq x y z
N GLU A 1 -6.54 -6.67 -12.04
CA GLU A 1 -7.63 -6.54 -13.01
C GLU A 1 -7.15 -6.52 -14.47
N LEU A 2 -6.60 -5.42 -15.00
CA LEU A 2 -6.46 -5.24 -16.45
C LEU A 2 -5.18 -5.81 -17.10
N TYR A 3 -4.12 -6.06 -16.31
CA TYR A 3 -2.89 -6.67 -16.81
C TYR A 3 -2.23 -7.53 -15.72
N THR A 4 -2.01 -8.81 -16.00
CA THR A 4 -1.19 -9.69 -15.17
C THR A 4 0.19 -9.77 -15.81
N PHE A 5 1.26 -9.68 -15.04
CA PHE A 5 2.60 -9.87 -15.62
C PHE A 5 2.70 -11.28 -16.25
N PRO A 6 3.43 -11.46 -17.37
CA PRO A 6 3.52 -12.74 -18.09
C PRO A 6 3.97 -13.91 -17.19
N PHE A 7 4.74 -13.61 -16.15
CA PHE A 7 5.28 -14.55 -15.18
C PHE A 7 4.32 -14.89 -14.00
N TYR A 8 3.16 -14.22 -13.94
CA TYR A 8 2.15 -14.32 -12.88
C TYR A 8 0.74 -14.59 -13.45
N SER A 9 0.68 -15.16 -14.66
CA SER A 9 -0.54 -15.38 -15.45
C SER A 9 -1.58 -16.31 -14.79
N GLY A 10 -1.15 -17.17 -13.84
CA GLY A 10 -2.02 -18.09 -13.11
C GLY A 10 -2.59 -17.55 -11.79
N ALA A 11 -2.32 -16.29 -11.43
CA ALA A 11 -2.76 -15.74 -10.15
C ALA A 11 -4.30 -15.53 -10.16
N PRO A 12 -5.03 -15.98 -9.12
CA PRO A 12 -6.47 -15.75 -9.03
C PRO A 12 -6.76 -14.24 -9.06
N HIS A 13 -7.86 -13.87 -9.71
CA HIS A 13 -8.25 -12.47 -9.91
C HIS A 13 -8.67 -11.80 -8.60
N LEU A 14 -9.25 -12.57 -7.67
CA LEU A 14 -9.70 -12.17 -6.35
C LEU A 14 -8.54 -11.82 -5.42
N ALA A 15 -8.66 -10.69 -4.71
CA ALA A 15 -7.65 -10.22 -3.75
C ALA A 15 -7.40 -11.21 -2.60
N ILE A 16 -8.44 -11.91 -2.14
CA ILE A 16 -8.36 -12.88 -1.03
C ILE A 16 -7.58 -14.12 -1.47
N ASN A 17 -7.98 -14.73 -2.58
CA ASN A 17 -7.31 -15.94 -3.10
C ASN A 17 -5.87 -15.65 -3.58
N ARG A 18 -5.54 -14.38 -3.88
CA ARG A 18 -4.18 -13.97 -4.25
C ARG A 18 -3.22 -13.99 -3.06
N HIS A 19 -3.72 -13.78 -1.85
CA HIS A 19 -2.89 -13.92 -0.64
C HIS A 19 -2.39 -15.37 -0.50
N ASP A 20 -3.31 -16.33 -0.62
CA ASP A 20 -2.98 -17.76 -0.47
C ASP A 20 -2.08 -18.27 -1.60
N TRP A 21 -2.38 -17.88 -2.85
CA TRP A 21 -1.51 -18.16 -3.98
C TRP A 21 -0.11 -17.53 -3.83
N GLY A 22 -0.02 -16.33 -3.25
CA GLY A 22 1.25 -15.65 -2.99
C GLY A 22 2.11 -16.33 -1.92
N VAL A 23 1.47 -17.03 -0.98
CA VAL A 23 2.13 -17.87 0.04
C VAL A 23 2.63 -19.17 -0.58
N GLU A 24 1.82 -19.82 -1.41
CA GLU A 24 2.15 -21.09 -2.08
C GLU A 24 3.28 -20.95 -3.10
N ASN A 25 3.24 -19.90 -3.93
CA ASN A 25 4.28 -19.61 -4.92
C ASN A 25 5.57 -19.03 -4.31
N GLY A 26 5.60 -18.75 -3.01
CA GLY A 26 6.77 -18.21 -2.31
C GLY A 26 7.11 -16.75 -2.64
N SER A 27 6.40 -16.10 -3.56
CA SER A 27 6.59 -14.69 -3.94
C SER A 27 6.42 -13.74 -2.75
N MET A 28 5.51 -14.07 -1.82
CA MET A 28 5.32 -13.29 -0.59
C MET A 28 6.55 -13.29 0.32
N LYS A 29 7.34 -14.38 0.33
CA LYS A 29 8.56 -14.46 1.13
C LYS A 29 9.63 -13.50 0.62
N GLN A 30 9.69 -13.25 -0.69
CA GLN A 30 10.62 -12.30 -1.28
C GLN A 30 10.28 -10.86 -0.88
N ILE A 31 9.00 -10.50 -0.89
CA ILE A 31 8.53 -9.17 -0.48
C ILE A 31 8.83 -8.95 1.01
N LEU A 32 8.50 -9.93 1.87
CA LEU A 32 8.78 -9.85 3.30
C LEU A 32 10.28 -9.71 3.58
N LEU A 33 11.14 -10.42 2.83
CA LEU A 33 12.59 -10.30 2.95
C LEU A 33 13.07 -8.87 2.63
N TRP A 34 12.56 -8.24 1.58
CA TRP A 34 12.91 -6.86 1.25
C TRP A 34 12.33 -5.84 2.25
N CYS A 35 11.09 -6.02 2.70
CA CYS A 35 10.49 -5.16 3.73
C CYS A 35 11.29 -5.21 5.03
N SER A 36 11.63 -6.40 5.53
CA SER A 36 12.43 -6.55 6.74
C SER A 36 13.84 -5.98 6.58
N PHE A 37 14.45 -6.10 5.40
CA PHE A 37 15.75 -5.48 5.13
C PHE A 37 15.69 -3.95 5.22
N PHE A 38 14.70 -3.31 4.59
CA PHE A 38 14.51 -1.86 4.68
C PHE A 38 14.11 -1.40 6.08
N GLU A 39 13.35 -2.21 6.80
CA GLU A 39 12.98 -1.93 8.19
C GLU A 39 14.23 -1.93 9.09
N ILE A 40 15.11 -2.94 8.98
CA ILE A 40 16.36 -3.00 9.77
C ILE A 40 17.30 -1.82 9.45
N MET A 41 17.40 -1.40 8.18
CA MET A 41 18.20 -0.23 7.80
C MET A 41 17.64 1.08 8.35
N THR A 42 16.32 1.18 8.53
CA THR A 42 15.63 2.36 9.06
C THR A 42 15.39 2.32 10.57
N MET A 43 15.57 1.16 11.21
CA MET A 43 15.46 0.97 12.67
C MET A 43 16.26 1.97 13.51
N PRO A 44 17.55 2.29 13.23
CA PRO A 44 18.25 3.28 14.03
C PRO A 44 17.61 4.68 13.92
N ALA A 45 17.04 5.04 12.78
CA ALA A 45 16.29 6.28 12.62
C ALA A 45 14.97 6.22 13.40
N LEU A 46 14.26 5.08 13.38
CA LEU A 46 13.02 4.90 14.12
C LEU A 46 13.23 4.95 15.64
N VAL A 47 14.30 4.34 16.15
CA VAL A 47 14.68 4.38 17.58
C VAL A 47 15.08 5.80 18.01
N GLN A 48 15.74 6.58 17.14
CA GLN A 48 16.04 7.99 17.43
C GLN A 48 14.79 8.87 17.54
N MET A 49 13.75 8.57 16.75
CA MET A 49 12.46 9.26 16.83
C MET A 49 11.65 8.82 18.06
N LEU A 50 11.67 7.53 18.41
CA LEU A 50 10.96 7.00 19.58
C LEU A 50 11.58 7.50 20.91
N ASN A 51 12.90 7.61 20.98
CA ASN A 51 13.62 8.09 22.17
C ASN A 51 13.60 9.62 22.32
N GLY A 52 12.96 10.35 21.38
CA GLY A 52 12.83 11.81 21.42
C GLY A 52 14.16 12.58 21.29
N GLN A 53 15.21 11.93 20.80
CA GLN A 53 16.57 12.50 20.72
C GLN A 53 16.92 13.10 19.36
N GLY A 54 16.02 13.01 18.36
CA GLY A 54 16.24 13.56 17.03
C GLY A 54 15.25 14.66 16.67
N ASP A 55 15.75 15.84 16.28
CA ASP A 55 14.99 16.92 15.62
C ASP A 55 14.62 16.55 14.16
N ARG A 56 14.28 15.27 13.94
CA ARG A 56 13.96 14.72 12.63
C ARG A 56 12.44 14.75 12.46
N VAL A 57 11.97 15.34 11.36
CA VAL A 57 10.54 15.36 11.07
C VAL A 57 10.10 13.95 10.63
N PRO A 58 9.00 13.40 11.18
CA PRO A 58 8.44 12.12 10.73
C PRO A 58 8.21 12.14 9.22
N GLY A 59 8.72 11.12 8.51
CA GLY A 59 8.60 10.98 7.05
C GLY A 59 9.78 11.53 6.25
N ASP A 60 10.77 12.17 6.88
CA ASP A 60 11.97 12.59 6.16
C ASP A 60 12.98 11.44 6.07
N PHE A 61 12.89 10.63 5.02
CA PHE A 61 13.86 9.56 4.71
C PHE A 61 14.91 9.99 3.68
N CYS A 62 15.04 11.30 3.38
CA CYS A 62 15.93 11.83 2.34
C CYS A 62 15.68 11.24 0.92
N PHE A 63 14.52 10.63 0.69
CA PHE A 63 14.12 10.06 -0.60
C PHE A 63 13.37 11.12 -1.43
N ASP A 64 14.07 12.20 -1.82
CA ASP A 64 13.53 13.26 -2.71
C ASP A 64 14.35 13.38 -4.02
N PRO A 65 14.19 12.44 -4.96
CA PRO A 65 14.84 12.53 -6.28
C PRO A 65 14.23 13.62 -7.19
N LEU A 66 13.07 14.18 -6.82
CA LEU A 66 12.32 15.16 -7.61
C LEU A 66 12.50 16.61 -7.08
N GLY A 67 13.19 16.81 -5.97
CA GLY A 67 13.63 18.11 -5.47
C GLY A 67 12.49 19.06 -5.07
N LEU A 68 11.30 18.53 -4.78
CA LEU A 68 10.11 19.30 -4.47
C LEU A 68 10.13 19.89 -3.04
N GLY A 69 11.10 19.51 -2.22
CA GLY A 69 11.28 19.99 -0.85
C GLY A 69 11.97 21.35 -0.67
N LYS A 70 12.34 22.08 -1.73
CA LYS A 70 13.14 23.32 -1.60
C LYS A 70 12.38 24.53 -1.03
N ASP A 71 11.05 24.58 -1.18
CA ASP A 71 10.21 25.67 -0.67
C ASP A 71 9.50 25.28 0.65
N PRO A 72 9.88 25.85 1.81
CA PRO A 72 9.32 25.46 3.11
C PRO A 72 7.80 25.71 3.23
N ALA A 73 7.28 26.72 2.53
CA ALA A 73 5.85 27.03 2.51
C ALA A 73 5.02 25.98 1.74
N LYS A 74 5.55 25.45 0.64
CA LYS A 74 4.86 24.41 -0.16
C LYS A 74 4.96 23.05 0.51
N LEU A 75 6.07 22.77 1.19
CA LEU A 75 6.33 21.54 1.92
C LEU A 75 5.29 21.31 3.04
N ALA A 76 4.93 22.35 3.79
CA ALA A 76 3.88 22.27 4.81
C ALA A 76 2.50 21.89 4.22
N VAL A 77 2.16 22.45 3.06
CA VAL A 77 0.90 22.14 2.36
C VAL A 77 0.92 20.71 1.82
N PHE A 78 2.03 20.28 1.22
CA PHE A 78 2.16 18.92 0.70
C PHE A 78 2.10 17.85 1.79
N LYS A 79 2.71 18.08 2.96
CA LYS A 79 2.58 17.19 4.13
C LYS A 79 1.13 16.98 4.56
N VAL A 80 0.34 18.07 4.62
CA VAL A 80 -1.08 17.98 5.00
C VAL A 80 -1.89 17.24 3.95
N ASN A 81 -1.59 17.45 2.67
CA ASN A 81 -2.26 16.76 1.56
C ASN A 81 -1.91 15.27 1.53
N GLU A 82 -0.67 14.90 1.80
CA GLU A 82 -0.22 13.51 1.90
C GLU A 82 -0.97 12.76 3.01
N VAL A 83 -1.07 13.34 4.21
CA VAL A 83 -1.79 12.71 5.33
C VAL A 83 -3.28 12.55 5.03
N LYS A 84 -3.91 13.55 4.38
CA LYS A 84 -5.33 13.46 3.99
C LYS A 84 -5.55 12.35 2.97
N ASN A 85 -4.68 12.25 1.95
CA ASN A 85 -4.76 11.20 0.95
C ASN A 85 -4.46 9.82 1.54
N GLY A 86 -3.49 9.71 2.46
CA GLY A 86 -3.17 8.47 3.16
C GLY A 86 -4.34 7.95 3.99
N ARG A 87 -5.03 8.82 4.75
CA ARG A 87 -6.24 8.45 5.51
C ARG A 87 -7.36 7.96 4.59
N LEU A 88 -7.61 8.67 3.50
CA LEU A 88 -8.61 8.26 2.50
C LEU A 88 -8.24 6.92 1.85
N ALA A 89 -6.97 6.72 1.52
CA ALA A 89 -6.47 5.48 0.93
C ALA A 89 -6.63 4.28 1.87
N MET A 90 -6.35 4.43 3.17
CA MET A 90 -6.57 3.36 4.15
C MET A 90 -8.04 2.93 4.23
N CYS A 91 -8.97 3.89 4.23
CA CYS A 91 -10.42 3.60 4.18
C CYS A 91 -10.85 2.98 2.84
N ALA A 92 -10.26 3.41 1.71
CA ALA A 92 -10.58 2.86 0.40
C ALA A 92 -10.11 1.41 0.25
N VAL A 93 -8.92 1.07 0.76
CA VAL A 93 -8.38 -0.29 0.74
C VAL A 93 -9.22 -1.23 1.60
N SER A 94 -9.61 -0.83 2.81
CA SER A 94 -10.47 -1.66 3.65
C SER A 94 -11.85 -1.89 3.03
N GLY A 95 -12.46 -0.87 2.42
CA GLY A 95 -13.71 -1.00 1.69
C GLY A 95 -13.60 -1.94 0.47
N ALA A 96 -12.50 -1.85 -0.29
CA ALA A 96 -12.26 -2.71 -1.44
C ALA A 96 -12.11 -4.19 -1.03
N ILE A 97 -11.42 -4.47 0.08
CA ILE A 97 -11.28 -5.83 0.63
C ILE A 97 -12.64 -6.37 1.10
N HIS A 98 -13.40 -5.55 1.83
CA HIS A 98 -14.70 -5.96 2.36
C HIS A 98 -15.70 -6.28 1.25
N HIS A 99 -15.74 -5.46 0.19
CA HIS A 99 -16.56 -5.75 -0.99
C HIS A 99 -16.09 -7.03 -1.70
N ALA A 100 -14.80 -7.18 -1.95
CA ALA A 100 -14.26 -8.40 -2.58
C ALA A 100 -14.57 -9.67 -1.78
N ALA A 101 -14.70 -9.58 -0.45
CA ALA A 101 -15.08 -10.70 0.41
C ALA A 101 -16.56 -11.10 0.29
N ILE A 102 -17.46 -10.13 0.06
CA ILE A 102 -18.92 -10.38 0.03
C ILE A 102 -19.41 -10.69 -1.38
N THR A 103 -18.95 -9.94 -2.38
CA THR A 103 -19.45 -10.07 -3.75
C THR A 103 -18.68 -11.09 -4.57
N ASN A 104 -17.53 -11.58 -4.09
CA ASN A 104 -16.59 -12.42 -4.85
C ASN A 104 -16.29 -11.83 -6.24
N GLN A 105 -16.23 -10.50 -6.32
CA GLN A 105 -15.95 -9.74 -7.53
C GLN A 105 -14.96 -8.63 -7.18
N ASN A 106 -14.16 -8.24 -8.14
CA ASN A 106 -13.20 -7.17 -7.96
C ASN A 106 -13.84 -5.79 -8.14
N LEU A 107 -13.18 -4.76 -7.60
CA LEU A 107 -13.74 -3.40 -7.53
C LEU A 107 -14.15 -2.82 -8.90
N VAL A 108 -13.36 -3.06 -9.95
CA VAL A 108 -13.64 -2.55 -11.31
C VAL A 108 -14.80 -3.31 -11.98
N GLU A 109 -14.87 -4.61 -11.76
CA GLU A 109 -15.95 -5.45 -12.26
C GLU A 109 -17.28 -5.14 -11.54
N GLN A 110 -17.23 -4.86 -10.24
CA GLN A 110 -18.37 -4.42 -9.46
C GLN A 110 -18.92 -3.06 -9.95
N LEU A 111 -18.04 -2.10 -10.27
CA LEU A 111 -18.43 -0.80 -10.81
C LEU A 111 -19.00 -0.90 -12.23
N THR A 112 -18.47 -1.80 -13.06
CA THR A 112 -18.94 -1.99 -14.45
C THR A 112 -20.26 -2.78 -14.52
N SER A 113 -20.46 -3.73 -13.61
CA SER A 113 -21.65 -4.59 -13.59
C SER A 113 -22.84 -4.00 -12.82
N GLY A 114 -22.63 -2.97 -12.00
CA GLY A 114 -23.67 -2.34 -11.17
C GLY A 114 -24.34 -3.30 -10.18
N ASN A 115 -23.80 -4.51 -10.00
CA ASN A 115 -24.45 -5.60 -9.29
C ASN A 115 -23.99 -5.62 -7.82
N VAL A 116 -24.78 -4.99 -6.95
CA VAL A 116 -24.52 -4.91 -5.49
C VAL A 116 -24.94 -6.18 -4.74
N ILE A 117 -25.59 -7.12 -5.46
CA ILE A 117 -26.19 -8.32 -4.87
C ILE A 117 -25.21 -9.49 -5.04
N PRO A 118 -24.89 -10.24 -3.96
CA PRO A 118 -24.07 -11.44 -4.05
C PRO A 118 -24.74 -12.46 -4.99
N LYS A 119 -24.01 -12.90 -6.02
CA LYS A 119 -24.46 -14.00 -6.87
C LYS A 119 -24.11 -15.31 -6.16
N PHE A 120 -25.13 -16.02 -5.69
CA PHE A 120 -25.02 -17.39 -5.19
C PHE A 120 -24.62 -18.35 -6.31
#